data_AF-A0A4Q7KC01-F1
#
_entry.id   AF-A0A4Q7KC01-F1
#
_cell.length_a   1.000
_cell.length_b   1.000
_cell.length_c   1.000
_cell.angle_alpha   90.00
_cell.angle_beta   90.00
_cell.angle_gamma   90.00
#
_symmetry.space_group_name_H-M   'P 1'
#
loop_
_entity.id
_entity.type
_entity.pdbx_description
1 polymer ?
#
loop_
_entity_poly.entity_id
_entity_poly.type
_entity_poly.pdbx_seq_one_letter_code
_entity_poly.pdbx_strand_id
1 'polypeptide(L)'
;MTIYMNDLARQLPPLPYDDSGGDGYDWMDQLPHYGWCEIPLWGAHGWDLGDWPYVIVAICRESDDLWGLVTYVEQDLTLWGFSSRRELYAQIDTIAEFYWRLCDNDGPSDLPPEGLEQHHQGPPRRLNPVT
;
A
#
# COMPACT_ATOMS: atom_id res chain seq x y z
N MET A 1 1.24 -11.15 15.04
CA MET A 1 1.61 -10.91 13.64
C MET A 1 1.41 -12.17 12.82
N THR A 2 0.29 -12.25 12.10
CA THR A 2 0.11 -13.25 11.04
C THR A 2 0.54 -12.63 9.72
N ILE A 3 1.32 -13.37 8.91
CA ILE A 3 1.67 -12.92 7.56
C ILE A 3 0.96 -13.80 6.53
N TYR A 4 0.05 -13.20 5.77
CA TYR A 4 -0.56 -13.84 4.61
C TYR A 4 0.25 -13.47 3.36
N MET A 5 0.70 -14.48 2.60
CA MET A 5 1.57 -14.25 1.44
C MET A 5 1.28 -15.21 0.28
N ASN A 6 1.32 -14.71 -0.96
CA ASN A 6 1.28 -15.54 -2.16
C ASN A 6 2.67 -16.12 -2.49
N ASP A 7 2.78 -16.97 -3.52
CA ASP A 7 4.05 -17.66 -3.83
C ASP A 7 5.16 -16.69 -4.26
N LEU A 8 4.82 -15.62 -4.99
CA LEU A 8 5.77 -14.60 -5.42
C LEU A 8 6.29 -13.76 -4.25
N ALA A 9 5.44 -13.49 -3.25
CA ALA A 9 5.81 -12.72 -2.07
C ALA A 9 6.97 -13.33 -1.28
N ARG A 10 7.23 -14.64 -1.40
CA ARG A 10 8.35 -15.31 -0.72
C ARG A 10 9.73 -14.91 -1.25
N GLN A 11 9.79 -14.25 -2.40
CA GLN A 11 11.03 -13.78 -3.03
C GLN A 11 11.32 -12.31 -2.71
N LEU A 12 10.44 -11.63 -1.99
CA LEU A 12 10.59 -10.23 -1.65
C LEU A 12 11.56 -10.02 -0.47
N PRO A 13 12.10 -8.80 -0.30
CA PRO A 13 12.85 -8.43 0.89
C PRO A 13 12.05 -8.71 2.16
N PRO A 14 12.73 -9.01 3.28
CA PRO A 14 12.06 -9.14 4.57
C PRO A 14 11.34 -7.84 4.94
N LEU A 15 10.31 -7.94 5.76
CA LEU A 15 9.65 -6.79 6.37
C LEU A 15 10.22 -6.52 7.77
N PRO A 16 10.18 -5.28 8.24
CA PRO A 16 10.52 -4.98 9.63
C PRO A 16 9.57 -5.73 10.57
N TYR A 17 10.16 -6.32 11.61
CA TYR A 17 9.46 -6.92 12.72
C TYR A 17 9.51 -5.93 13.88
N ASP A 18 8.36 -5.45 14.31
CA ASP A 18 8.27 -4.60 15.50
C ASP A 18 7.63 -5.36 16.67
N ASP A 19 8.44 -5.69 17.67
CA ASP A 19 8.01 -6.23 18.96
C ASP A 19 8.09 -5.19 20.10
N SER A 20 8.40 -3.94 19.78
CA SER A 20 8.59 -2.87 20.77
C SER A 20 7.28 -2.34 21.35
N GLY A 21 6.14 -2.72 20.75
CA GLY A 21 4.81 -2.21 21.11
C GLY A 21 4.50 -0.85 20.48
N GLY A 22 5.24 -0.47 19.43
CA GLY A 22 5.01 0.72 18.63
C GLY A 22 3.75 0.65 17.77
N ASP A 23 3.42 1.77 17.13
CA ASP A 23 2.31 1.90 16.20
C ASP A 23 2.77 1.81 14.73
N GLY A 24 1.86 2.08 13.79
CA GLY A 24 2.19 2.03 12.37
C GLY A 24 3.26 3.04 11.94
N TYR A 25 3.42 4.17 12.63
CA TYR A 25 4.50 5.12 12.33
C TYR A 25 5.87 4.55 12.70
N ASP A 26 5.98 3.86 13.84
CA ASP A 26 7.22 3.18 14.24
C ASP A 26 7.61 2.07 13.24
N TRP A 27 6.61 1.39 12.68
CA TRP A 27 6.82 0.40 11.61
C TRP A 27 7.27 1.07 10.30
N MET A 28 6.67 2.21 9.93
CA MET A 28 7.03 2.97 8.74
C MET A 28 8.47 3.45 8.76
N ASP A 29 8.94 3.98 9.89
CA ASP A 29 10.31 4.50 10.04
C ASP A 29 11.38 3.43 9.74
N GLN A 30 11.02 2.16 9.86
CA GLN A 30 11.91 1.04 9.58
C GLN A 30 11.90 0.61 8.10
N LEU A 31 10.85 0.88 7.33
CA LEU A 31 10.67 0.39 5.96
C LEU A 31 11.87 0.66 5.03
N PRO A 32 12.48 1.86 5.03
CA PRO A 32 13.61 2.15 4.14
C PRO A 32 14.83 1.27 4.39
N HIS A 33 15.04 0.83 5.65
CA HIS A 33 16.13 -0.09 6.00
C HIS A 33 15.96 -1.49 5.41
N TYR A 34 14.74 -1.84 5.03
CA TYR A 34 14.36 -3.13 4.45
C TYR A 34 14.06 -3.05 2.94
N GLY A 35 14.26 -1.89 2.31
CA GLY A 35 14.00 -1.69 0.88
C GLY A 35 12.52 -1.47 0.53
N TRP A 36 11.70 -1.12 1.53
CA TRP A 36 10.29 -0.79 1.35
C TRP A 36 10.06 0.72 1.44
N CYS A 37 8.99 1.19 0.80
CA CYS A 37 8.57 2.59 0.85
C CYS A 37 7.05 2.65 0.94
N GLU A 38 6.56 3.41 1.91
CA GLU A 38 5.15 3.71 2.10
C GLU A 38 4.55 4.50 0.93
N ILE A 39 3.27 4.26 0.66
CA ILE A 39 2.47 5.04 -0.27
C ILE A 39 1.39 5.74 0.54
N PRO A 40 1.53 7.05 0.83
CA PRO A 40 0.54 7.77 1.61
C PRO A 40 -0.70 8.15 0.80
N LEU A 41 -0.53 8.34 -0.52
CA LEU A 41 -1.54 8.98 -1.36
C LEU A 41 -1.82 8.17 -2.62
N TRP A 42 -3.08 8.11 -3.02
CA TRP A 42 -3.53 7.44 -4.24
C TRP A 42 -4.59 8.25 -5.00
N GLY A 43 -4.80 7.90 -6.26
CA GLY A 43 -5.72 8.59 -7.16
C GLY A 43 -5.26 9.99 -7.56
N ALA A 44 -5.89 10.56 -8.58
CA ALA A 44 -5.43 11.77 -9.28
C ALA A 44 -5.25 12.99 -8.38
N HIS A 45 -6.02 13.09 -7.30
CA HIS A 45 -5.98 14.20 -6.35
C HIS A 45 -5.11 13.93 -5.12
N GLY A 46 -4.58 12.71 -4.97
CA GLY A 46 -3.78 12.31 -3.81
C GLY A 46 -4.63 12.24 -2.56
N TRP A 47 -5.63 11.36 -2.57
CA TRP A 47 -6.41 11.01 -1.38
C TRP A 47 -5.64 10.00 -0.54
N ASP A 48 -5.94 9.96 0.76
CA ASP A 48 -5.24 9.08 1.70
C ASP A 48 -5.37 7.61 1.31
N LEU A 49 -4.25 6.91 1.23
CA LEU A 49 -4.23 5.47 1.03
C LEU A 49 -4.15 4.78 2.39
N GLY A 50 -5.32 4.33 2.87
CA GLY A 50 -5.47 3.71 4.19
C GLY A 50 -6.02 4.69 5.23
N ASP A 51 -5.72 4.43 6.50
CA ASP A 51 -6.20 5.17 7.66
C ASP A 51 -5.08 5.21 8.70
N TRP A 52 -4.23 6.23 8.61
CA TRP A 52 -2.96 6.25 9.30
C TRP A 52 -3.14 6.66 10.77
N PRO A 53 -2.43 6.01 11.73
CA PRO A 53 -1.39 5.00 11.56
C PRO A 53 -1.88 3.54 11.55
N TYR A 54 -3.18 3.30 11.58
CA TYR A 54 -3.74 1.95 11.75
C TYR A 54 -3.62 1.09 10.50
N VAL A 55 -3.75 1.70 9.32
CA VAL A 55 -3.70 1.06 8.01
C VAL A 55 -2.68 1.77 7.13
N ILE A 56 -1.58 1.08 6.82
CA ILE A 56 -0.48 1.62 6.01
C ILE A 56 -0.24 0.69 4.83
N VAL A 57 0.02 1.28 3.67
CA VAL A 57 0.38 0.56 2.45
C VAL A 57 1.81 0.88 2.08
N ALA A 58 2.61 -0.13 1.79
CA ALA A 58 3.98 0.05 1.31
C ALA A 58 4.29 -0.86 0.13
N ILE A 59 5.24 -0.45 -0.70
CA ILE A 59 5.71 -1.19 -1.87
C ILE A 59 7.22 -1.38 -1.82
N CYS A 60 7.69 -2.37 -2.56
CA CYS A 60 9.10 -2.50 -2.91
C CYS A 60 9.22 -2.94 -4.38
N ARG A 61 10.42 -2.76 -4.94
CA ARG A 61 10.78 -3.29 -6.25
C ARG A 61 12.06 -4.11 -6.09
N GLU A 62 11.92 -5.42 -6.11
CA GLU A 62 13.04 -6.35 -5.95
C GLU A 62 13.82 -6.52 -7.26
N SER A 63 13.12 -6.52 -8.39
CA SER A 63 13.72 -6.57 -9.72
C SER A 63 12.82 -5.90 -10.76
N ASP A 64 13.23 -5.93 -12.03
CA ASP A 64 12.40 -5.36 -13.11
C ASP A 64 11.02 -6.04 -13.22
N ASP A 65 10.96 -7.33 -12.90
CA ASP A 65 9.79 -8.20 -13.05
C ASP A 65 9.18 -8.64 -11.70
N LEU A 66 9.62 -8.08 -10.58
CA LEU A 66 9.10 -8.42 -9.26
C LEU A 66 8.83 -7.19 -8.39
N TRP A 67 7.55 -7.01 -8.07
CA TRP A 67 7.04 -5.93 -7.24
C TRP A 67 6.42 -6.51 -5.98
N GLY A 68 6.66 -5.84 -4.85
CA GLY A 68 6.05 -6.16 -3.58
C GLY A 68 5.00 -5.12 -3.19
N LEU A 69 3.96 -5.59 -2.51
CA LEU A 69 2.95 -4.78 -1.84
C LEU A 69 2.72 -5.36 -0.46
N VAL A 70 2.68 -4.51 0.55
CA VAL A 70 2.28 -4.90 1.89
C VAL A 70 1.21 -3.94 2.42
N THR A 71 0.22 -4.49 3.11
CA THR A 71 -0.66 -3.73 4.00
C THR A 71 -0.31 -4.08 5.44
N TYR A 72 -0.09 -3.06 6.25
CA TYR A 72 -0.11 -3.14 7.70
C TYR A 72 -1.50 -2.74 8.18
N VAL A 73 -2.12 -3.56 9.02
CA VAL A 73 -3.41 -3.28 9.68
C VAL A 73 -3.27 -3.66 11.14
N GLU A 74 -3.10 -2.67 12.02
CA GLU A 74 -2.96 -2.87 13.48
C GLU A 74 -2.04 -4.07 13.83
N GLN A 75 -0.81 -4.07 13.30
CA GLN A 75 0.23 -5.11 13.49
C GLN A 75 0.05 -6.41 12.71
N ASP A 76 -1.01 -6.58 11.92
CA ASP A 76 -1.13 -7.66 10.96
C ASP A 76 -0.64 -7.23 9.57
N LEU A 77 0.12 -8.13 8.92
CA LEU A 77 0.75 -7.88 7.64
C LEU A 77 0.15 -8.80 6.57
N THR A 78 -0.29 -8.21 5.47
CA THR A 78 -0.62 -8.98 4.26
C THR A 78 0.33 -8.58 3.15
N LEU A 79 0.99 -9.57 2.54
CA LEU A 79 2.07 -9.38 1.58
C LEU A 79 1.70 -10.02 0.24
N TRP A 80 1.87 -9.27 -0.85
CA TRP A 80 1.67 -9.75 -2.21
C TRP A 80 2.90 -9.49 -3.06
N GLY A 81 3.29 -10.49 -3.85
CA GLY A 81 4.22 -10.32 -4.96
C GLY A 81 3.48 -10.26 -6.30
N PHE A 82 3.94 -9.38 -7.19
CA PHE A 82 3.39 -9.17 -8.53
C PHE A 82 4.47 -9.20 -9.60
N SER A 83 4.13 -9.75 -10.77
CA SER A 83 5.03 -9.83 -11.92
C SER A 83 5.07 -8.53 -12.74
N SER A 84 4.14 -7.61 -12.48
CA SER A 84 4.03 -6.37 -13.24
C SER A 84 3.50 -5.22 -12.39
N ARG A 85 3.94 -4.01 -12.72
CA ARG A 85 3.43 -2.77 -12.12
C ARG A 85 1.91 -2.59 -12.32
N ARG A 86 1.38 -3.11 -13.43
CA ARG A 86 -0.06 -3.04 -13.72
C ARG A 86 -0.88 -3.85 -12.72
N GLU A 87 -0.42 -5.06 -12.37
CA GLU A 87 -1.09 -5.90 -11.37
C GLU A 87 -0.97 -5.30 -9.97
N LEU A 88 0.22 -4.78 -9.64
CA LEU A 88 0.43 -4.02 -8.40
C LEU A 88 -0.58 -2.87 -8.27
N TYR A 89 -0.69 -2.03 -9.30
CA TYR A 89 -1.56 -0.87 -9.27
C TYR A 89 -3.04 -1.25 -9.16
N ALA A 90 -3.48 -2.30 -9.87
CA ALA A 90 -4.85 -2.80 -9.74
C ALA A 90 -5.16 -3.30 -8.31
N GLN A 91 -4.17 -3.89 -7.62
CA GLN A 91 -4.34 -4.25 -6.21
C GLN A 91 -4.40 -3.02 -5.31
N ILE A 92 -3.56 -2.00 -5.55
CA ILE A 92 -3.61 -0.75 -4.79
C ILE A 92 -4.95 -0.04 -5.00
N ASP A 93 -5.48 0.00 -6.23
CA ASP A 93 -6.82 0.52 -6.54
C ASP A 93 -7.89 -0.19 -5.71
N THR A 94 -7.81 -1.52 -5.58
CA THR A 94 -8.74 -2.33 -4.78
C THR A 94 -8.63 -2.00 -3.28
N ILE A 95 -7.41 -1.82 -2.77
CA ILE A 95 -7.17 -1.45 -1.37
C ILE A 95 -7.69 -0.04 -1.09
N ALA A 96 -7.41 0.90 -1.99
CA ALA A 96 -7.86 2.28 -1.90
C ALA A 96 -9.39 2.35 -1.86
N GLU A 97 -10.08 1.68 -2.80
CA GLU A 97 -11.55 1.62 -2.80
C GLU A 97 -12.09 1.08 -1.48
N PHE A 98 -11.52 -0.01 -0.98
CA PHE A 98 -11.98 -0.62 0.27
C PHE A 98 -11.88 0.35 1.45
N TYR A 99 -10.72 1.00 1.65
CA TYR A 99 -10.51 1.88 2.79
C TYR A 99 -11.21 3.23 2.67
N TRP A 100 -11.33 3.80 1.47
CA TRP A 100 -12.13 5.02 1.28
C TRP A 100 -13.62 4.81 1.56
N ARG A 101 -14.13 3.59 1.41
CA ARG A 101 -15.52 3.26 1.75
C ARG A 101 -15.69 2.87 3.21
N LEU A 102 -14.68 2.25 3.82
CA LEU A 102 -14.74 1.71 5.17
C LEU A 102 -14.47 2.77 6.24
N CYS A 103 -13.50 3.66 5.99
CA CYS A 103 -12.99 4.63 6.96
C CYS A 103 -13.54 6.04 6.68
N ASP A 104 -13.59 6.86 7.72
CA ASP A 104 -13.88 8.30 7.62
C ASP A 104 -12.55 9.08 7.48
N ASN A 105 -11.85 8.84 6.37
CA ASN A 105 -10.54 9.43 6.04
C ASN A 105 -10.68 10.53 4.95
N ASP A 106 -9.56 11.13 4.51
CA ASP A 106 -9.54 12.11 3.41
C ASP A 106 -9.65 11.41 2.03
N GLY A 107 -10.68 10.57 1.88
CA GLY A 107 -11.05 9.85 0.67
C GLY A 107 -11.86 10.70 -0.32
N PRO A 108 -12.10 10.21 -1.55
CA PRO A 108 -12.88 10.93 -2.54
C PRO A 108 -14.34 11.10 -2.12
N SER A 109 -14.84 12.33 -2.16
CA SER A 109 -16.24 12.66 -1.88
C SER A 109 -17.22 12.20 -2.98
N ASP A 110 -16.70 11.79 -4.13
CA ASP A 110 -17.42 11.50 -5.38
C ASP A 110 -17.33 10.03 -5.81
N LEU A 111 -17.06 9.11 -4.86
CA LEU A 111 -17.05 7.69 -5.17
C LEU A 111 -18.40 7.22 -5.75
N PRO A 112 -18.40 6.47 -6.87
CA PRO A 112 -19.61 5.83 -7.35
C PRO A 112 -20.08 4.75 -6.36
N PRO A 113 -21.34 4.27 -6.46
CA PRO A 113 -21.86 3.22 -5.58
C PRO A 113 -21.02 1.94 -5.60
N GLU A 114 -20.43 1.61 -6.75
CA GLU A 114 -19.58 0.44 -6.96
C GLU A 114 -18.41 0.78 -7.90
N GLY A 115 -17.24 0.22 -7.61
CA GLY A 115 -16.03 0.39 -8.41
C GLY A 115 -15.41 1.77 -8.30
N LEU A 116 -14.47 2.03 -9.20
CA LEU A 116 -13.72 3.28 -9.27
C LEU A 116 -13.79 3.88 -10.66
N GLU A 117 -14.06 5.18 -10.75
CA GLU A 117 -13.78 5.98 -11.95
C GLU A 117 -12.26 6.18 -12.18
N GLN A 118 -11.89 6.61 -13.38
CA GLN A 118 -10.48 6.71 -13.79
C GLN A 118 -9.64 7.64 -12.91
N HIS A 119 -10.20 8.73 -12.40
CA HIS A 119 -9.45 9.67 -11.56
C HIS A 119 -9.21 9.13 -10.15
N HIS A 120 -9.90 8.09 -9.70
CA HIS A 120 -9.62 7.41 -8.43
C HIS A 120 -8.47 6.40 -8.53
N GLN A 121 -8.09 6.01 -9.75
CA GLN A 121 -7.13 4.93 -9.98
C GLN A 121 -5.72 5.45 -10.25
N GLY A 122 -4.73 4.65 -9.87
CA GLY A 122 -3.32 4.93 -10.11
C GLY A 122 -2.72 6.02 -9.20
N PRO A 123 -1.41 6.29 -9.36
CA PRO A 123 -0.71 7.24 -8.51
C PRO A 123 -1.18 8.68 -8.76
N PRO A 124 -0.97 9.60 -7.78
CA PRO A 124 -1.32 10.99 -7.93
C PRO A 124 -0.66 11.68 -9.13
N ARG A 125 -1.43 12.49 -9.86
CA ARG A 125 -0.96 13.16 -11.09
C ARG A 125 0.23 14.11 -10.86
N ARG A 126 0.49 14.53 -9.61
CA ARG A 126 1.56 15.47 -9.26
C ARG A 126 2.82 14.83 -8.67
N LEU A 127 2.84 13.52 -8.45
CA LEU A 127 4.07 12.82 -8.07
C LEU A 127 4.75 12.31 -9.35
N ASN A 128 5.69 13.08 -9.87
CA ASN A 128 6.69 12.55 -10.81
C ASN A 128 7.43 11.43 -10.07
N PRO A 129 7.52 10.20 -10.60
CA PRO A 129 8.28 9.16 -9.94
C PRO A 129 9.75 9.59 -9.94
N VAL A 130 10.36 9.51 -8.76
CA VAL A 130 11.82 9.52 -8.62
C VAL A 130 12.34 8.43 -9.55
N THR A 131 13.10 8.87 -10.56
CA THR A 131 13.83 8.04 -11.53
C THR A 131 14.89 7.21 -10.86
#